data_AF-A0A1Q6IHJ5-F1
#
_entry.id   AF-A0A1Q6IHJ5-F1
#
_cell.length_a   1.000
_cell.length_b   1.000
_cell.length_c   1.000
_cell.angle_alpha   90.00
_cell.angle_beta   90.00
_cell.angle_gamma   90.00
#
_symmetry.space_group_name_H-M   'P 1'
#
loop_
_entity.id
_entity.type
_entity.pdbx_description
1 polymer ?
#
loop_
_entity_poly.entity_id
_entity_poly.type
_entity_poly.pdbx_seq_one_letter_code
_entity_poly.pdbx_strand_id
1 'polypeptide(L)' 'MITKDSDTMLVLFSSLDMMWEKVEYVVMNYRPVLNYEHYQTGDEVYRRLCISKQTLQDYWNM' A
#
# COMPACT_ATOMS: atom_id res chain seq x y z
N MET A 1 9.04 -46.72 5.92
CA MET A 1 9.70 -45.41 5.80
C MET A 1 8.65 -44.39 5.42
N ILE A 2 8.05 -43.67 6.37
CA ILE A 2 7.02 -42.63 6.13
C ILE A 2 7.35 -41.35 6.93
N THR A 3 8.56 -41.24 7.49
CA THR A 3 8.92 -40.11 8.37
C THR A 3 9.60 -38.96 7.61
N LYS A 4 10.46 -39.27 6.64
CA LYS A 4 11.27 -38.25 5.94
C LYS A 4 10.45 -37.26 5.10
N ASP A 5 9.36 -37.72 4.50
CA ASP A 5 8.45 -36.88 3.71
C ASP A 5 7.58 -36.01 4.63
N SER A 6 7.15 -36.56 5.78
CA SER A 6 6.42 -35.84 6.82
C SER A 6 7.24 -34.68 7.38
N ASP A 7 8.52 -34.92 7.72
CA ASP A 7 9.39 -33.88 8.27
C ASP A 7 9.65 -32.75 7.25
N THR A 8 9.81 -33.12 5.97
CA THR A 8 9.98 -32.15 4.89
C THR A 8 8.72 -31.32 4.69
N MET A 9 7.54 -31.94 4.72
CA MET A 9 6.26 -31.23 4.63
C MET A 9 6.04 -30.28 5.81
N LEU A 10 6.39 -30.67 7.03
CA LEU A 10 6.29 -29.81 8.22
C LEU A 10 7.17 -28.55 8.10
N VAL A 11 8.39 -28.69 7.59
CA VAL A 11 9.29 -27.55 7.34
C VAL A 11 8.72 -26.62 6.27
N LEU A 12 8.10 -27.18 5.22
CA LEU A 12 7.43 -26.39 4.19
C LEU A 12 6.24 -25.60 4.75
N PHE A 13 5.37 -26.24 5.53
CA PHE A 13 4.25 -25.55 6.18
C PHE A 13 4.73 -24.45 7.13
N SER A 14 5.75 -24.72 7.94
CA SER A 14 6.34 -23.70 8.82
C SER A 14 6.92 -22.50 8.04
N SER A 15 7.48 -22.76 6.86
CA SER A 15 8.00 -21.70 5.98
C SER A 15 6.88 -20.87 5.35
N LEU A 16 5.73 -21.49 5.05
CA LEU A 16 4.53 -20.81 4.57
C LEU A 16 3.92 -19.94 5.66
N ASP A 17 3.83 -20.43 6.90
CA ASP A 17 3.31 -19.66 8.03
C ASP A 17 4.17 -18.41 8.29
N MET A 18 5.51 -18.57 8.29
CA MET A 18 6.43 -17.43 8.42
C MET A 18 6.31 -16.43 7.25
N MET A 19 6.05 -16.90 6.03
CA MET A 19 5.81 -16.03 4.89
C MET A 19 4.51 -15.25 5.07
N TRP A 20 3.45 -15.91 5.57
CA TRP A 20 2.16 -15.30 5.83
C TRP A 20 2.25 -14.19 6.86
N GLU A 21 2.92 -14.43 8.00
CA GLU A 21 3.16 -13.41 9.03
C GLU A 21 3.87 -12.18 8.47
N LYS A 22 4.84 -12.37 7.55
CA LYS A 22 5.53 -11.25 6.89
C LYS A 22 4.63 -10.48 5.94
N VAL A 23 3.74 -11.16 5.22
CA VAL A 23 2.75 -10.52 4.36
C VAL A 23 1.77 -9.71 5.22
N GLU A 24 1.27 -10.27 6.31
CA GLU A 24 0.40 -9.55 7.24
C GLU A 24 1.11 -8.33 7.83
N TYR A 25 2.36 -8.47 8.26
CA TYR A 25 3.16 -7.35 8.74
C TYR A 25 3.31 -6.26 7.67
N VAL A 26 3.61 -6.63 6.43
CA VAL A 26 3.68 -5.67 5.32
C VAL A 26 2.33 -5.02 5.12
N VAL A 27 1.23 -5.77 5.02
CA VAL A 27 -0.12 -5.21 4.81
C VAL A 27 -0.52 -4.25 5.95
N MET A 28 -0.24 -4.61 7.21
CA MET A 28 -0.55 -3.78 8.38
C MET A 28 0.31 -2.52 8.46
N ASN A 29 1.56 -2.56 7.98
CA ASN A 29 2.50 -1.44 8.03
C ASN A 29 2.64 -0.69 6.70
N TYR A 30 2.05 -1.22 5.63
CA TYR A 30 2.02 -0.59 4.32
C TYR A 30 1.06 0.59 4.41
N ARG A 31 1.64 1.78 4.60
CA ARG A 31 0.94 3.01 4.24
C ARG A 31 0.94 3.07 2.72
N PRO A 32 -0.21 2.93 2.04
CA PRO A 32 -0.25 3.09 0.59
C PRO A 32 0.24 4.51 0.26
N VAL A 33 1.36 4.59 -0.46
CA VAL A 33 1.90 5.86 -1.00
C VAL A 33 0.89 6.48 -1.98
N LEU A 34 -0.05 5.67 -2.46
CA LEU A 34 -1.18 6.08 -3.27
C LEU A 34 -2.35 6.43 -2.37
N ASN A 35 -2.19 7.59 -1.73
CA ASN A 35 -3.21 8.45 -1.18
C ASN A 35 -4.17 8.93 -2.29
N TYR A 36 -4.78 8.01 -3.04
CA TYR A 36 -5.66 8.30 -4.17
C TYR A 36 -7.09 8.68 -3.76
N GLU A 37 -7.38 8.82 -2.46
CA GLU A 37 -8.69 9.29 -1.99
C GLU A 37 -8.60 10.35 -0.88
N HIS A 38 -7.53 11.14 -0.84
CA HIS A 38 -7.77 12.54 -0.47
C HIS A 38 -8.06 13.24 -1.79
N TYR A 39 -9.34 13.56 -2.01
CA TYR A 39 -9.70 14.72 -2.83
C TYR A 39 -8.65 15.76 -2.49
N GLN A 40 -7.77 16.08 -3.43
CA GLN A 40 -6.74 17.06 -3.19
C GLN A 40 -7.51 18.32 -2.81
N THR A 41 -7.59 18.61 -1.52
CA THR A 41 -8.07 19.90 -1.01
C THR A 41 -7.36 20.91 -1.90
N GLY A 42 -8.07 21.90 -2.46
CA GLY A 42 -7.50 22.79 -3.49
C GLY A 42 -6.11 23.33 -3.11
N ASP A 43 -5.82 23.33 -1.80
CA ASP A 43 -4.54 23.60 -1.19
C ASP A 43 -3.31 22.76 -1.57
N GLU A 44 -3.49 21.50 -1.98
CA GLU A 44 -2.39 20.63 -2.38
C GLU A 44 -2.19 20.65 -3.91
N VAL A 45 -3.29 20.81 -4.66
CA VAL A 45 -3.28 20.90 -6.13
C VAL A 45 -2.47 22.11 -6.60
N TYR A 46 -2.72 23.29 -6.02
CA TYR A 46 -2.05 24.53 -6.43
C TYR A 46 -0.54 24.47 -6.13
N ARG A 47 -0.15 23.81 -5.03
CA ARG A 47 1.26 23.64 -4.65
C ARG A 47 2.01 22.71 -5.60
N ARG A 48 1.39 21.59 -6.02
CA ARG A 48 2.02 20.67 -6.98
C ARG A 48 2.14 21.26 -8.38
N LEU A 49 1.13 22.00 -8.82
CA LEU A 49 1.13 22.66 -10.12
C LEU A 49 1.89 23.99 -10.13
N CYS A 50 2.37 24.47 -8.96
CA CYS A 50 2.96 25.81 -8.79
C CYS A 50 2.06 26.93 -9.32
N ILE A 51 0.74 26.76 -9.24
CA ILE A 51 -0.26 27.76 -9.66
C ILE A 51 -0.90 28.40 -8.43
N SER A 52 -1.56 29.54 -8.61
CA SER A 52 -2.30 30.18 -7.51
C SER A 52 -3.62 29.44 -7.24
N LYS A 53 -4.17 29.59 -6.02
CA LYS A 53 -5.52 29.10 -5.69
C LYS A 53 -6.58 29.67 -6.66
N GLN A 54 -6.41 30.91 -7.10
CA GLN A 54 -7.32 31.55 -8.05
C GLN A 54 -7.28 30.83 -9.40
N THR A 55 -6.09 30.57 -9.93
CA THR A 55 -5.91 29.84 -11.19
C THR A 55 -6.55 28.45 -11.13
N LEU A 56 -6.43 27.77 -10.00
CA LEU A 56 -7.07 26.46 -9.79
C LEU A 56 -8.61 26.57 -9.78
N GLN A 57 -9.16 27.60 -9.15
CA GLN A 57 -10.60 27.88 -9.15
C GLN A 57 -11.11 28.22 -10.55
N ASP A 58 -10.35 28.97 -11.34
CA ASP A 58 -10.71 29.29 -12.71
C ASP A 58 -10.82 28.02 -13.58
N TYR A 59 -9.96 27.02 -13.36
CA TYR A 59 -10.06 25.70 -14.02
C TYR A 59 -11.30 24.90 -13.59
N TRP A 60 -11.78 25.05 -12.35
CA TRP A 60 -12.99 24.36 -11.90
C TRP A 60 -14.29 25.01 -12.37
N ASN A 61 -14.25 26.29 -12.72
CA ASN A 61 -15.41 27.07 -13.14
C ASN A 61 -15.56 27.19 -14.67
N MET A 62 -14.70 26.52 -15.46
CA MET A 62 -14.84 26.34 -16.92
C MET A 62 -15.74 25.16 -17.26
#